data_AF-A0A379X2I7-F1
#
_entry.id   AF-A0A379X2I7-F1
#
_cell.length_a   1.000
_cell.length_b   1.000
_cell.length_c   1.000
_cell.angle_alpha   90.00
_cell.angle_beta   90.00
_cell.angle_gamma   90.00
#
_symmetry.space_group_name_H-M   'P 1'
#
loop_
_entity.id
_entity.type
_entity.pdbx_description
1 polymer ?
#
loop_
_entity_poly.entity_id
_entity_poly.type
_entity_poly.pdbx_seq_one_letter_code
_entity_poly.pdbx_strand_id
1 'polypeptide(L)'
;MAEGPLEAIMAVPESLTGQYMSGKRKIEVPKQRVPANPEKVLKLTGARGNNLKDVTLTLPVGLFTCITGVSGSGKSTLINDTLFPIAQRQLNGRLSPNRRRIGIFRGWNISIK
;
A
#
# COMPACT_ATOMS: atom_id res chain seq x y z
N MET A 1 33.38 12.12 4.79
CA MET A 1 32.88 11.05 3.89
C MET A 1 33.13 9.73 4.63
N ALA A 2 32.19 8.78 4.61
CA ALA A 2 32.33 7.50 5.28
C ALA A 2 32.40 6.39 4.24
N GLU A 3 33.46 5.60 4.27
CA GLU A 3 33.75 4.55 3.29
C GLU A 3 34.57 3.43 3.95
N GLY A 4 34.63 2.27 3.30
CA GLY A 4 35.32 1.08 3.82
C GLY A 4 34.39 0.08 4.50
N PRO A 5 34.91 -0.78 5.39
CA PRO A 5 34.13 -1.83 6.04
C PRO A 5 33.05 -1.25 6.97
N LEU A 6 32.07 -2.07 7.35
CA LEU A 6 30.90 -1.65 8.13
C LEU A 6 31.29 -0.93 9.42
N GLU A 7 32.31 -1.44 10.11
CA GLU A 7 32.84 -0.90 11.35
C GLU A 7 33.39 0.52 11.15
N ALA A 8 34.08 0.76 10.04
CA ALA A 8 34.58 2.09 9.69
C ALA A 8 33.44 3.07 9.40
N ILE A 9 32.41 2.62 8.67
CA ILE A 9 31.22 3.43 8.37
C ILE A 9 30.46 3.81 9.66
N MET A 10 30.37 2.89 10.63
CA MET A 10 29.72 3.12 11.93
C MET A 10 30.56 4.01 12.86
N ALA A 11 31.88 3.99 12.72
CA ALA A 11 32.80 4.79 13.52
C ALA A 11 32.79 6.28 13.15
N VAL A 12 32.50 6.63 11.88
CA VAL A 12 32.40 8.03 11.44
C VAL A 12 31.13 8.67 12.02
N PRO A 13 31.23 9.62 12.98
CA PRO A 13 30.05 10.21 13.61
C PRO A 13 29.14 10.92 12.62
N GLU A 14 29.72 11.50 11.57
CA GLU A 14 29.01 12.31 10.56
C GLU A 14 28.30 11.45 9.49
N SER A 15 28.51 10.13 9.53
CA SER A 15 27.83 9.19 8.63
C SER A 15 26.39 8.96 9.07
N LEU A 16 25.42 9.50 8.32
CA LEU A 16 24.00 9.27 8.60
C LEU A 16 23.68 7.76 8.60
N THR A 17 24.14 7.02 7.59
CA THR A 17 23.98 5.57 7.50
C THR A 17 24.65 4.87 8.68
N GLY A 18 25.87 5.28 9.06
CA GLY A 18 26.60 4.75 10.21
C GLY A 18 25.86 4.97 11.54
N GLN A 19 25.21 6.12 11.71
CA GLN A 19 24.38 6.41 12.89
C GLN A 19 23.15 5.49 12.99
N TYR A 20 22.51 5.13 11.87
CA TYR A 20 21.40 4.17 11.86
C TYR A 20 21.89 2.73 12.08
N MET A 21 22.98 2.33 11.42
CA MET A 21 23.55 0.99 11.56
C MET A 21 24.07 0.72 12.98
N SER A 22 24.66 1.73 13.64
CA SER A 22 25.09 1.65 15.04
C SER A 22 23.98 1.79 16.07
N GLY A 23 22.75 2.08 15.64
CA GLY A 23 21.61 2.30 16.54
C GLY A 23 21.61 3.64 17.29
N LYS A 24 22.61 4.51 17.06
CA LYS A 24 22.61 5.91 17.56
C LYS A 24 21.37 6.67 17.08
N ARG A 25 20.95 6.40 15.84
CA ARG A 25 19.64 6.79 15.31
C ARG A 25 18.81 5.55 15.05
N LYS A 26 17.49 5.68 15.22
CA LYS A 26 16.51 4.63 14.94
C LYS A 26 15.21 5.24 14.46
N ILE A 27 14.44 4.47 13.70
CA ILE A 27 13.05 4.83 13.39
C ILE A 27 12.22 4.40 14.59
N GLU A 28 11.68 5.35 15.34
CA GLU A 28 10.86 5.05 16.50
C GLU A 28 9.53 4.42 16.08
N VAL A 29 9.14 3.36 16.78
CA VAL A 29 7.83 2.74 16.61
C VAL A 29 6.83 3.49 17.49
N PRO A 30 5.72 4.01 16.94
CA PRO A 30 4.71 4.69 17.73
C PRO A 30 4.19 3.81 18.87
N LYS A 31 4.19 4.34 20.10
CA LYS A 31 3.66 3.65 21.29
C LYS A 31 2.16 3.42 21.22
N GLN A 32 1.44 4.29 20.50
CA GLN A 32 0.01 4.20 20.26
C GLN A 32 -0.27 4.22 18.77
N ARG A 33 -1.24 3.42 18.32
CA ARG A 33 -1.72 3.40 16.94
C ARG A 33 -3.15 3.90 16.89
N VAL A 34 -3.51 4.59 15.81
CA VAL A 34 -4.89 5.01 15.57
C VAL A 34 -5.74 3.75 15.34
N PRO A 35 -6.82 3.54 16.11
CA PRO A 35 -7.68 2.38 15.95
C PRO A 35 -8.45 2.46 14.62
N ALA A 36 -8.69 1.31 14.01
CA ALA A 36 -9.53 1.23 12.81
C ALA A 36 -11.00 1.49 13.16
N ASN A 37 -11.69 2.30 12.36
CA ASN A 37 -13.13 2.43 12.44
C ASN A 37 -13.78 1.37 11.53
N PRO A 38 -14.57 0.42 12.07
CA PRO A 38 -15.19 -0.66 11.28
C PRO A 38 -16.23 -0.15 10.28
N GLU A 39 -16.77 1.05 10.48
CA GLU A 39 -17.73 1.67 9.55
C GLU A 39 -17.03 2.30 8.35
N LYS A 40 -15.76 2.70 8.49
CA LYS A 40 -14.98 3.41 7.46
C LYS A 40 -13.99 2.47 6.79
N VAL A 41 -14.50 1.64 5.89
CA VAL A 41 -13.71 0.64 5.18
C VAL A 41 -13.92 0.70 3.68
N LEU A 42 -12.85 0.45 2.93
CA LEU A 42 -12.88 0.12 1.53
C LEU A 42 -12.85 -1.41 1.41
N LYS A 43 -13.85 -1.98 0.75
CA LYS A 43 -13.89 -3.42 0.47
C LYS A 43 -13.66 -3.69 -1.01
N LEU A 44 -12.75 -4.60 -1.34
CA LEU A 44 -12.53 -5.14 -2.68
C LEU A 44 -12.85 -6.63 -2.63
N THR A 45 -13.85 -7.08 -3.39
CA THR A 45 -14.29 -8.48 -3.39
C THR A 45 -13.99 -9.15 -4.72
N GLY A 46 -13.52 -10.39 -4.66
CA GLY A 46 -13.38 -11.26 -5.84
C GLY A 46 -12.24 -10.86 -6.77
N ALA A 47 -11.12 -10.39 -6.22
CA ALA A 47 -10.04 -9.85 -7.02
C ALA A 47 -9.30 -10.90 -7.85
N ARG A 48 -9.38 -10.77 -9.19
CA ARG A 48 -8.81 -11.70 -10.18
C ARG A 48 -7.98 -10.95 -11.22
N GLY A 49 -6.87 -11.54 -11.64
CA GLY A 49 -5.97 -10.98 -12.65
C GLY A 49 -4.50 -11.27 -12.34
N ASN A 50 -3.70 -11.60 -13.37
CA ASN A 50 -2.33 -12.10 -13.23
C ASN A 50 -2.24 -13.20 -12.16
N ASN A 51 -1.58 -12.90 -11.03
CA ASN A 51 -1.38 -13.84 -9.92
C ASN A 51 -2.51 -13.84 -8.88
N LEU A 52 -3.54 -13.00 -9.00
CA LEU A 52 -4.64 -12.92 -8.04
C LEU A 52 -5.67 -14.03 -8.27
N LYS A 53 -5.92 -14.81 -7.21
CA LYS A 53 -6.86 -15.95 -7.19
C LYS A 53 -8.08 -15.63 -6.31
N ASP A 54 -8.98 -14.81 -6.81
CA ASP A 54 -10.25 -14.46 -6.16
C ASP A 54 -10.11 -13.81 -4.77
N VAL A 55 -9.20 -12.84 -4.68
CA VAL A 55 -8.79 -12.23 -3.41
C VAL A 55 -9.84 -11.25 -2.90
N THR A 56 -10.25 -11.38 -1.64
CA THR A 56 -11.05 -10.35 -0.96
C THR A 56 -10.19 -9.56 0.01
N LEU A 57 -10.24 -8.23 -0.08
CA LEU A 57 -9.47 -7.28 0.71
C LEU A 57 -10.40 -6.28 1.38
N THR A 58 -10.18 -6.00 2.66
CA THR A 58 -10.85 -4.90 3.38
C THR A 58 -9.78 -3.99 3.96
N LEU A 59 -9.81 -2.71 3.59
CA LEU A 59 -8.85 -1.68 4.02
C LEU A 59 -9.56 -0.63 4.87
N PRO A 60 -9.06 -0.30 6.08
CA PRO A 60 -9.58 0.83 6.82
C PRO A 60 -9.17 2.15 6.16
N VAL A 61 -10.11 3.09 6.07
CA VAL A 61 -9.86 4.42 5.49
C VAL A 61 -9.30 5.36 6.55
N GLY A 62 -8.37 6.23 6.15
CA GLY A 62 -7.75 7.21 7.04
C GLY A 62 -6.62 6.66 7.92
N LEU A 63 -6.20 5.41 7.68
CA LEU A 63 -5.07 4.79 8.37
C LEU A 63 -3.89 4.55 7.42
N PHE A 64 -2.67 4.62 7.97
CA PHE A 64 -1.46 4.18 7.27
C PHE A 64 -1.46 2.64 7.16
N THR A 65 -1.83 2.14 5.99
CA THR A 65 -1.93 0.69 5.73
C THR A 65 -0.78 0.22 4.85
N CYS A 66 -0.06 -0.81 5.30
CA CYS A 66 1.03 -1.40 4.54
C CYS A 66 0.57 -2.72 3.89
N ILE A 67 0.80 -2.85 2.58
CA ILE A 67 0.52 -4.08 1.81
C ILE A 67 1.84 -4.81 1.58
N THR A 68 2.03 -5.94 2.26
CA THR A 68 3.30 -6.68 2.28
C THR A 68 3.15 -8.09 1.71
N GLY A 69 4.28 -8.77 1.48
CA GLY A 69 4.35 -10.12 0.89
C GLY A 69 5.56 -10.31 -0.02
N VAL A 70 5.90 -11.57 -0.31
CA VAL A 70 7.08 -11.94 -1.12
C VAL A 70 7.02 -11.40 -2.56
N SER A 71 8.16 -11.29 -3.24
CA SER A 71 8.19 -10.93 -4.66
C SER A 71 7.31 -11.90 -5.47
N GLY A 72 6.56 -11.38 -6.44
CA GLY A 72 5.61 -12.17 -7.25
C GLY A 72 4.25 -12.49 -6.58
N SER A 73 4.03 -12.13 -5.30
CA SER A 73 2.77 -12.43 -4.60
C SER A 73 1.52 -11.67 -5.10
N GLY A 74 1.68 -10.78 -6.09
CA GLY A 74 0.57 -10.03 -6.68
C GLY A 74 0.23 -8.70 -6.00
N LYS A 75 1.06 -8.18 -5.07
CA LYS A 75 0.83 -6.88 -4.40
C LYS A 75 0.62 -5.72 -5.39
N SER A 76 1.52 -5.58 -6.36
CA SER A 76 1.43 -4.51 -7.37
C SER A 76 0.18 -4.68 -8.23
N THR A 77 -0.17 -5.91 -8.60
CA THR A 77 -1.43 -6.17 -9.32
C THR A 77 -2.66 -5.85 -8.47
N LEU A 78 -2.64 -6.18 -7.18
CA LEU A 78 -3.75 -5.88 -6.27
C LEU A 78 -3.96 -4.38 -6.08
N ILE A 79 -2.89 -3.61 -5.93
CA ILE A 79 -2.98 -2.18 -5.64
C ILE A 79 -3.03 -1.33 -6.91
N ASN A 80 -2.05 -1.48 -7.80
CA ASN A 80 -1.90 -0.60 -8.97
C ASN A 80 -2.80 -1.00 -10.12
N ASP A 81 -2.91 -2.30 -10.43
CA ASP A 81 -3.66 -2.77 -11.60
C ASP A 81 -5.14 -3.02 -11.29
N THR A 82 -5.49 -3.21 -10.01
CA THR A 82 -6.84 -3.56 -9.58
C THR A 82 -7.48 -2.45 -8.74
N LEU A 83 -6.99 -2.19 -7.52
CA LEU A 83 -7.63 -1.25 -6.61
C LEU A 83 -7.62 0.19 -7.13
N PHE A 84 -6.46 0.69 -7.56
CA PHE A 84 -6.27 2.06 -8.01
C PHE A 84 -7.21 2.46 -9.17
N PRO A 85 -7.28 1.73 -10.30
CA PRO A 85 -8.16 2.12 -11.40
C PRO A 85 -9.65 2.04 -11.02
N ILE A 86 -10.05 1.11 -10.14
CA ILE A 86 -11.45 1.04 -9.68
C ILE A 86 -11.75 2.23 -8.77
N ALA A 87 -10.89 2.52 -7.80
CA ALA A 87 -11.02 3.67 -6.91
C ALA A 87 -11.03 4.99 -7.69
N GLN A 88 -10.13 5.16 -8.66
CA GLN A 88 -10.07 6.33 -9.53
C GLN A 88 -11.38 6.52 -10.29
N ARG A 89 -11.97 5.46 -10.87
CA ARG A 89 -13.25 5.55 -11.59
C ARG A 89 -14.41 5.93 -10.67
N GLN A 90 -14.46 5.39 -9.45
CA GLN A 90 -15.55 5.66 -8.52
C GLN A 90 -15.43 7.05 -7.89
N LEU A 91 -14.22 7.48 -7.53
CA LEU A 91 -13.98 8.79 -6.91
C LEU A 91 -14.01 9.93 -7.94
N ASN A 92 -13.53 9.71 -9.16
CA ASN A 92 -13.48 10.72 -10.21
C ASN A 92 -14.71 10.68 -11.15
N GLY A 93 -15.83 10.13 -10.71
CA GLY A 93 -17.09 9.97 -11.47
C GLY A 93 -17.78 11.26 -11.96
N ARG A 94 -17.05 12.36 -12.16
CA ARG A 94 -17.43 13.58 -12.89
C ARG A 94 -16.21 14.04 -13.68
N LEU A 95 -16.07 13.60 -14.95
CA LEU A 95 -15.44 14.31 -16.09
C LEU A 95 -15.26 13.34 -17.29
N SER A 96 -16.38 12.98 -17.95
CA SER A 96 -16.55 12.93 -19.42
C SER A 96 -17.76 12.06 -19.81
N PRO A 97 -18.64 12.50 -20.75
CA PRO A 97 -19.90 11.80 -21.04
C PRO A 97 -19.79 10.63 -22.03
N ASN A 98 -18.60 10.30 -22.56
CA ASN A 98 -18.55 9.42 -23.72
C ASN A 98 -17.25 8.61 -23.87
N ARG A 99 -17.23 7.40 -23.33
CA ARG A 99 -16.36 6.33 -23.84
C ARG A 99 -16.86 4.95 -23.37
N ARG A 100 -17.38 4.18 -24.33
CA ARG A 100 -17.64 2.73 -24.37
C ARG A 100 -17.58 1.99 -23.03
N ARG A 101 -18.72 1.39 -22.65
CA ARG A 101 -18.89 0.31 -21.67
C ARG A 101 -17.74 -0.71 -21.77
N ILE A 102 -16.68 -0.50 -21.00
CA ILE A 102 -15.85 -1.60 -20.52
C ILE A 102 -16.71 -2.24 -19.45
N GLY A 103 -17.15 -3.48 -19.71
CA GLY A 103 -18.04 -4.22 -18.83
C GLY A 103 -17.59 -4.09 -17.38
N ILE A 104 -18.46 -3.50 -16.56
CA ILE A 104 -18.41 -3.63 -15.10
C ILE A 104 -18.52 -5.13 -14.86
N PHE A 105 -17.38 -5.77 -14.56
CA PHE A 105 -17.34 -7.18 -14.20
C PHE A 105 -18.32 -7.38 -13.05
N ARG A 106 -19.38 -8.16 -13.31
CA ARG A 106 -20.38 -8.54 -12.31
C ARG A 106 -19.66 -9.17 -11.11
N GLY A 107 -19.86 -8.63 -9.91
CA GLY A 107 -19.38 -9.22 -8.63
C GLY A 107 -18.43 -8.36 -7.78
N TRP A 108 -18.00 -7.20 -8.27
CA TRP A 108 -17.02 -6.36 -7.57
C TRP A 108 -17.69 -5.11 -6.99
N ASN A 109 -18.17 -5.22 -5.74
CA ASN A 109 -18.66 -4.07 -4.99
C ASN A 109 -17.50 -3.43 -4.24
N ILE A 110 -16.91 -2.37 -4.81
CA ILE A 110 -16.22 -1.40 -3.95
C ILE A 110 -17.28 -0.55 -3.29
N SER A 111 -17.50 -0.82 -2.00
CA SER A 111 -18.27 0.02 -1.11
C SER A 111 -17.27 0.82 -0.28
N ILE A 112 -17.36 2.13 -0.37
CA ILE A 112 -16.77 3.09 0.56
C ILE A 112 -17.94 3.54 1.43
N LYS A 113 -17.96 3.13 2.69
CA LYS A 113 -18.89 3.64 3.70
C LYS A 113 -18.17 4.65 4.58
#